data_AF-A0A3D0NDV4-F1
#
_entry.id   AF-A0A3D0NDV4-F1
#
_cell.length_a   1.000
_cell.length_b   1.000
_cell.length_c   1.000
_cell.angle_alpha   90.00
_cell.angle_beta   90.00
_cell.angle_gamma   90.00
#
_symmetry.space_group_name_H-M   'P 1'
#
loop_
_entity.id
_entity.type
_entity.pdbx_description
1 polymer ?
#
loop_
_entity_poly.entity_id
_entity_poly.type
_entity_poly.pdbx_seq_one_letter_code
_entity_poly.pdbx_strand_id
1 'polypeptide(L)'
;MRVGQTLKILNSDSVGHNAKLDGLTSANLQIGAGADVDYKPGFQESKPFGVSCSAHPWMGSYIIVRDNPLYTVTGEDGSFEIRNIPSGIELPMKFWHEVIPSGSMQVTINGASQEISRGGFELPALEAGEDLNLEIVINADAFNNAL
;
A
#
# COMPACT_ATOMS: atom_id res chain seq x y z
N MET A 1 6.80 3.59 1.78
CA MET A 1 8.01 4.40 2.05
C MET A 1 7.74 5.32 3.24
N ARG A 2 8.78 5.92 3.85
CA ARG A 2 8.59 6.85 4.98
C ARG A 2 8.51 8.32 4.57
N VAL A 3 7.84 9.14 5.39
CA VAL A 3 7.87 10.61 5.27
C VAL A 3 9.33 11.10 5.30
N GLY A 4 9.67 12.01 4.39
CA GLY A 4 11.03 12.59 4.29
C GLY A 4 12.09 11.66 3.69
N GLN A 5 11.77 10.40 3.39
CA GLN A 5 12.66 9.51 2.64
C GLN A 5 12.68 9.94 1.17
N THR A 6 13.87 10.10 0.60
CA THR A 6 14.00 10.36 -0.85
C THR A 6 13.79 9.06 -1.63
N LEU A 7 12.85 9.08 -2.55
CA LEU A 7 12.64 8.08 -3.59
C LEU A 7 13.31 8.57 -4.88
N LYS A 8 14.30 7.82 -5.37
CA LYS A 8 14.86 8.03 -6.71
C LYS A 8 13.98 7.33 -7.73
N ILE A 9 13.44 8.09 -8.68
CA ILE A 9 12.61 7.60 -9.77
C ILE A 9 13.48 7.59 -11.03
N LEU A 10 13.79 6.39 -11.51
CA LEU A 10 14.67 6.16 -12.66
C LEU A 10 13.84 5.94 -13.93
N ASN A 11 14.30 6.49 -15.04
CA ASN A 11 13.90 6.08 -16.38
C ASN A 11 15.05 5.33 -17.05
N SER A 12 14.96 4.01 -17.09
CA SER A 12 15.93 3.15 -17.78
C SER A 12 15.64 2.96 -19.26
N ASP A 13 14.53 3.50 -19.78
CA ASP A 13 14.11 3.32 -21.15
C ASP A 13 14.78 4.33 -22.10
N SER A 14 14.68 4.06 -23.40
CA SER A 14 15.24 4.90 -24.47
C SER A 14 14.36 6.08 -24.86
N VAL A 15 13.14 6.17 -24.31
CA VAL A 15 12.18 7.26 -24.55
C VAL A 15 11.90 8.02 -23.25
N GLY A 16 11.31 9.21 -23.36
CA GLY A 16 10.96 10.02 -22.20
C GLY A 16 9.69 9.54 -21.51
N HIS A 17 9.66 9.58 -20.18
CA HIS A 17 8.50 9.26 -19.35
C HIS A 17 8.23 10.39 -18.36
N ASN A 18 7.05 10.41 -17.76
CA ASN A 18 6.76 11.27 -16.62
C ASN A 18 6.21 10.45 -15.46
N ALA A 19 6.50 10.88 -14.23
CA ALA A 19 5.88 10.39 -13.02
C ALA A 19 4.92 11.46 -12.50
N LYS A 20 3.62 11.29 -12.77
CA LYS A 20 2.55 12.06 -12.16
C LYS A 20 2.17 11.40 -10.85
N LEU A 21 2.55 12.01 -9.73
CA LEU A 21 2.30 11.56 -8.37
C LEU A 21 1.07 12.28 -7.80
N ASP A 22 0.00 11.53 -7.54
CA ASP A 22 -1.30 12.05 -7.11
C ASP A 22 -1.51 12.07 -5.58
N GLY A 23 -0.42 12.04 -4.81
CA GLY A 23 -0.44 12.14 -3.34
C GLY A 23 -0.61 13.59 -2.84
N LEU A 24 -0.64 13.75 -1.52
CA LEU A 24 -0.62 15.03 -0.80
C LEU A 24 0.60 15.87 -1.16
N THR A 25 1.76 15.23 -1.31
CA THR A 25 2.93 15.86 -1.93
C THR A 25 2.90 15.56 -3.43
N SER A 26 2.04 16.27 -4.16
CA SER A 26 1.85 16.02 -5.59
C SER A 26 3.01 16.55 -6.42
N ALA A 27 3.29 15.87 -7.53
CA ALA A 27 4.30 16.31 -8.50
C ALA A 27 4.00 15.71 -9.88
N ASN A 28 4.48 16.36 -10.93
CA ASN A 28 4.49 15.79 -12.27
C ASN A 28 5.91 15.97 -12.83
N LEU A 29 6.72 14.92 -12.70
CA LEU A 29 8.14 14.96 -12.97
C LEU A 29 8.42 14.37 -14.35
N GLN A 30 8.94 15.17 -15.28
CA GLN A 30 9.42 14.67 -16.56
C GLN A 30 10.81 14.05 -16.40
N ILE A 31 11.00 12.88 -16.97
CA ILE A 31 12.22 12.09 -16.88
C ILE A 31 12.67 11.74 -18.29
N GLY A 32 13.81 12.30 -18.72
CA GLY A 32 14.41 11.97 -20.02
C GLY A 32 14.89 10.53 -20.08
N ALA A 33 15.19 10.03 -21.29
CA ALA A 33 15.77 8.69 -21.48
C ALA A 33 17.09 8.56 -20.70
N GLY A 34 17.22 7.46 -19.94
CA GLY A 34 18.39 7.19 -19.10
C GLY A 34 18.60 8.16 -17.91
N ALA A 35 17.63 9.03 -17.61
CA ALA A 35 17.73 10.01 -16.53
C ALA A 35 16.99 9.53 -15.27
N ASP A 36 17.20 10.26 -14.16
CA ASP A 36 16.49 10.06 -12.91
C ASP A 36 16.05 11.39 -12.29
N VAL A 37 15.06 11.31 -11.41
CA VAL A 37 14.57 12.43 -10.60
C VAL A 37 14.36 11.97 -9.16
N ASP A 38 14.55 12.88 -8.22
CA ASP A 38 14.29 12.62 -6.81
C ASP A 38 12.90 13.12 -6.40
N TYR A 39 12.17 12.30 -5.65
CA TYR A 39 10.90 12.63 -5.01
C TYR A 39 11.01 12.48 -3.50
N LYS A 40 10.58 13.49 -2.74
CA LYS A 40 10.62 13.47 -1.28
C LYS A 40 9.27 13.90 -0.69
N PRO A 41 8.41 12.96 -0.25
CA PRO A 41 7.11 13.29 0.31
C PRO A 41 7.25 13.92 1.70
N GLY A 42 6.47 14.98 1.94
CA GLY A 42 6.46 15.70 3.22
C GLY A 42 5.38 15.22 4.21
N PHE A 43 4.42 14.43 3.75
CA PHE A 43 3.23 14.07 4.53
C PHE A 43 2.92 12.57 4.43
N GLN A 44 2.36 12.02 5.52
CA GLN A 44 1.78 10.68 5.52
C GLN A 44 0.49 10.65 4.72
N GLU A 45 0.27 9.54 4.02
CA GLU A 45 -0.92 9.28 3.23
C GLU A 45 -1.90 8.36 3.97
N SER A 46 -3.20 8.64 3.82
CA SER A 46 -4.27 7.81 4.41
C SER A 46 -4.56 6.52 3.61
N LYS A 47 -4.14 6.50 2.34
CA LYS A 47 -4.26 5.37 1.41
C LYS A 47 -3.14 5.45 0.36
N PRO A 48 -2.81 4.35 -0.33
CA PRO A 48 -1.93 4.43 -1.48
C PRO A 48 -2.47 5.40 -2.53
N PHE A 49 -1.58 6.17 -3.15
CA PHE A 49 -1.91 7.07 -4.26
C PHE A 49 -1.26 6.59 -5.56
N GLY A 50 -1.86 6.97 -6.68
CA GLY A 50 -1.40 6.58 -8.01
C GLY A 50 -0.17 7.38 -8.46
N VAL A 51 0.74 6.67 -9.11
CA VAL A 51 1.79 7.23 -9.94
C VAL A 51 1.52 6.77 -11.37
N SER A 52 1.48 7.71 -12.31
CA SER A 52 1.16 7.40 -13.71
C SER A 52 2.05 8.14 -14.69
N CYS A 53 2.24 7.56 -15.87
CA CYS A 53 2.77 8.28 -17.02
C CYS A 53 1.63 8.79 -17.89
N SER A 54 1.59 10.09 -18.14
CA SER A 54 0.55 10.74 -18.94
C SER A 54 0.69 10.43 -20.44
N ALA A 55 1.89 10.10 -20.90
CA ALA A 55 2.16 9.69 -22.29
C ALA A 55 1.85 8.21 -22.56
N HIS A 56 1.91 7.37 -21.51
CA HIS A 56 1.76 5.91 -21.62
C HIS A 56 0.70 5.44 -20.61
N PRO A 57 -0.60 5.48 -20.95
CA PRO A 57 -1.69 5.32 -19.97
C PRO A 57 -1.73 3.99 -19.23
N TRP A 58 -1.07 2.95 -19.75
CA TRP A 58 -0.94 1.64 -19.10
C TRP A 58 0.14 1.62 -18.00
N MET A 59 1.01 2.62 -17.97
CA MET A 59 2.14 2.69 -17.05
C MET A 59 1.68 3.34 -15.75
N GLY A 60 1.46 2.51 -14.73
CA GLY A 60 1.01 2.92 -13.43
C GLY A 60 1.68 2.15 -12.30
N SER A 61 1.73 2.76 -11.14
CA SER A 61 2.10 2.11 -9.87
C SER A 61 1.41 2.83 -8.71
N TYR A 62 1.55 2.29 -7.51
CA TYR A 62 1.02 2.91 -6.29
C TYR A 62 2.14 3.14 -5.28
N ILE A 63 2.02 4.24 -4.54
CA ILE A 63 2.91 4.55 -3.41
C ILE A 63 2.05 4.80 -2.18
N ILE A 64 2.49 4.28 -1.03
CA ILE A 64 2.00 4.70 0.28
C ILE A 64 3.15 5.30 1.09
N VAL A 65 2.90 6.46 1.68
CA VAL A 65 3.84 7.16 2.56
C VAL A 65 3.32 7.04 4.00
N ARG A 66 4.14 6.49 4.90
CA ARG A 66 3.81 6.32 6.32
C ARG A 66 4.81 7.07 7.19
N ASP A 67 4.40 7.52 8.36
CA ASP A 67 5.29 8.09 9.38
C ASP A 67 5.98 7.03 10.25
N ASN A 68 5.49 5.79 10.18
CA ASN A 68 5.96 4.65 10.94
C ASN A 68 6.40 3.49 10.01
N PRO A 69 7.15 2.50 10.53
CA PRO A 69 7.61 1.35 9.75
C PRO A 69 6.60 0.19 9.63
N LEU A 70 5.37 0.34 10.15
CA LEU A 70 4.43 -0.77 10.31
C LEU A 70 3.63 -0.98 9.02
N TYR A 71 4.32 -1.34 7.95
CA TYR A 71 3.75 -1.68 6.66
C TYR A 71 4.61 -2.73 5.96
N THR A 72 3.99 -3.51 5.10
CA THR A 72 4.66 -4.49 4.26
C THR A 72 3.88 -4.70 2.97
N VAL A 73 4.49 -5.35 1.99
CA VAL A 73 3.84 -5.79 0.75
C VAL A 73 3.89 -7.31 0.76
N THR A 74 2.77 -7.95 0.46
CA THR A 74 2.68 -9.41 0.40
C THR A 74 3.59 -9.95 -0.71
N GLY A 75 4.14 -11.15 -0.47
CA GLY A 75 4.78 -11.95 -1.52
C GLY A 75 3.76 -12.46 -2.54
N GLU A 76 4.27 -13.10 -3.59
CA GLU A 76 3.43 -13.71 -4.65
C GLU A 76 2.50 -14.81 -4.13
N ASP A 77 2.89 -15.47 -3.05
CA ASP A 77 2.12 -16.50 -2.34
C ASP A 77 1.20 -15.93 -1.24
N GLY A 78 1.13 -14.60 -1.11
CA GLY A 78 0.37 -13.91 -0.07
C GLY A 78 1.07 -13.83 1.29
N SER A 79 2.28 -14.38 1.43
CA SER A 79 3.03 -14.31 2.70
C SER A 79 3.44 -12.88 3.04
N PHE A 80 3.45 -12.55 4.32
CA PHE A 80 3.93 -11.25 4.81
C PHE A 80 4.39 -11.35 6.27
N GLU A 81 5.21 -10.38 6.68
CA GLU A 81 5.67 -10.23 8.05
C GLU A 81 5.75 -8.73 8.39
N ILE A 82 5.28 -8.35 9.58
CA ILE A 82 5.49 -7.01 10.14
C ILE A 82 6.11 -7.18 11.52
N ARG A 83 7.36 -6.75 11.68
CA ARG A 83 8.13 -6.89 12.92
C ARG A 83 7.99 -5.65 13.80
N ASN A 84 8.25 -5.85 15.09
CA ASN A 84 8.31 -4.76 16.09
C ASN A 84 6.98 -4.00 16.22
N ILE A 85 5.87 -4.75 16.23
CA ILE A 85 4.55 -4.20 16.49
C ILE A 85 4.47 -3.77 17.97
N PRO A 86 3.89 -2.60 18.29
CA PRO A 86 3.72 -2.18 19.67
C PRO A 86 2.83 -3.13 20.47
N SER A 87 3.27 -3.52 21.67
CA SER A 87 2.51 -4.35 22.60
C SER A 87 1.57 -3.52 23.48
N GLY A 88 0.51 -4.15 24.01
CA GLY A 88 -0.38 -3.56 25.02
C GLY A 88 -1.36 -2.49 24.49
N ILE A 89 -1.49 -2.36 23.17
CA ILE A 89 -2.46 -1.47 22.53
C ILE A 89 -3.27 -2.23 21.48
N GLU A 90 -4.50 -1.80 21.24
CA GLU A 90 -5.28 -2.29 20.10
C GLU A 90 -4.60 -1.88 18.78
N LEU A 91 -4.64 -2.79 17.81
CA LEU A 91 -3.91 -2.66 16.57
C LEU A 91 -4.88 -2.51 15.39
N PRO A 92 -5.16 -1.28 14.93
CA PRO A 92 -5.94 -1.08 13.72
C PRO A 92 -5.12 -1.53 12.51
N MET A 93 -5.62 -2.53 11.82
CA MET A 93 -5.01 -3.10 10.64
C MET A 93 -5.75 -2.64 9.39
N LYS A 94 -4.98 -2.53 8.30
CA LYS A 94 -5.54 -2.24 6.99
C LYS A 94 -4.74 -2.95 5.92
N PHE A 95 -5.41 -3.78 5.13
CA PHE A 95 -4.87 -4.21 3.85
C PHE A 95 -5.43 -3.34 2.73
N TRP A 96 -4.74 -3.32 1.60
CA TRP A 96 -5.17 -2.60 0.41
C TRP A 96 -4.88 -3.42 -0.83
N HIS A 97 -5.77 -3.33 -1.79
CA HIS A 97 -5.60 -3.83 -3.14
C HIS A 97 -6.23 -2.83 -4.11
N GLU A 98 -5.71 -2.73 -5.33
CA GLU A 98 -6.16 -1.76 -6.33
C GLU A 98 -7.68 -1.87 -6.59
N VAL A 99 -8.16 -3.10 -6.70
CA VAL A 99 -9.57 -3.44 -6.94
C VAL A 99 -10.29 -3.89 -5.67
N ILE A 100 -9.93 -3.36 -4.50
CA ILE A 100 -10.72 -3.63 -3.30
C ILE A 100 -12.08 -2.89 -3.38
N PRO A 101 -13.20 -3.54 -3.02
CA PRO A 101 -14.50 -2.86 -2.98
C PRO A 101 -14.48 -1.59 -2.13
N SER A 102 -15.18 -0.56 -2.61
CA SER A 102 -15.31 0.71 -1.89
C SER A 102 -16.25 0.62 -0.67
N GLY A 103 -17.10 -0.42 -0.63
CA GLY A 103 -18.10 -0.72 0.40
C GLY A 103 -17.62 -1.74 1.44
N SER A 104 -18.57 -2.52 1.97
CA SER A 104 -18.25 -3.66 2.84
C SER A 104 -18.02 -4.94 2.06
N MET A 105 -17.22 -5.84 2.62
CA MET A 105 -16.92 -7.17 2.07
C MET A 105 -16.70 -8.16 3.20
N GLN A 106 -17.05 -9.43 2.94
CA GLN A 106 -16.77 -10.51 3.87
C GLN A 106 -15.32 -10.96 3.74
N VAL A 107 -14.65 -11.10 4.88
CA VAL A 107 -13.32 -11.70 4.98
C VAL A 107 -13.31 -12.71 6.11
N THR A 108 -12.48 -13.74 5.98
CA THR A 108 -12.23 -14.67 7.08
C THR A 108 -10.87 -14.35 7.68
N ILE A 109 -10.83 -14.00 8.96
CA ILE A 109 -9.59 -13.75 9.70
C ILE A 109 -9.42 -14.83 10.75
N ASN A 110 -8.32 -15.59 10.69
CA ASN A 110 -8.03 -16.70 11.61
C ASN A 110 -9.23 -17.66 11.77
N GLY A 111 -9.92 -17.97 10.66
CA GLY A 111 -11.09 -18.84 10.63
C GLY A 111 -12.43 -18.18 11.01
N ALA A 112 -12.43 -16.93 11.49
CA ALA A 112 -13.65 -16.20 11.83
C ALA A 112 -14.10 -15.29 10.68
N SER A 113 -15.34 -15.46 10.22
CA SER A 113 -15.94 -14.61 9.18
C SER A 113 -16.39 -13.28 9.78
N GLN A 114 -16.01 -12.18 9.13
CA GLN A 114 -16.35 -10.83 9.54
C GLN A 114 -16.56 -9.91 8.34
N GLU A 115 -17.50 -8.98 8.49
CA GLU A 115 -17.74 -7.94 7.49
C GLU A 115 -16.81 -6.75 7.79
N ILE A 116 -16.02 -6.37 6.80
CA ILE A 116 -15.09 -5.24 6.90
C ILE A 116 -15.37 -4.21 5.81
N SER A 117 -14.92 -2.97 6.01
CA SER A 117 -14.97 -1.93 4.98
C SER A 117 -13.57 -1.47 4.60
N ARG A 118 -13.31 -1.37 3.29
CA ARG A 118 -12.06 -0.82 2.73
C ARG A 118 -10.78 -1.44 3.33
N GLY A 119 -10.83 -2.74 3.60
CA GLY A 119 -9.70 -3.52 4.13
C GLY A 119 -9.37 -3.30 5.60
N GLY A 120 -10.18 -2.54 6.35
CA GLY A 120 -9.93 -2.21 7.75
C GLY A 120 -10.50 -3.25 8.72
N PHE A 121 -9.70 -3.67 9.70
CA PHE A 121 -10.10 -4.54 10.80
C PHE A 121 -9.21 -4.29 12.02
N GLU A 122 -9.60 -4.79 13.18
CA GLU A 122 -8.84 -4.64 14.42
C GLU A 122 -8.26 -5.97 14.87
N LEU A 123 -7.04 -5.94 15.40
CA LEU A 123 -6.43 -7.04 16.11
C LEU A 123 -6.39 -6.74 17.61
N PRO A 124 -6.50 -7.77 18.46
CA PRO A 124 -6.35 -7.60 19.90
C PRO A 124 -4.93 -7.08 20.23
N ALA A 125 -4.81 -6.50 21.42
CA ALA A 125 -3.50 -6.12 21.95
C ALA A 125 -2.61 -7.36 22.10
N LEU A 126 -1.37 -7.24 21.63
CA LEU A 126 -0.35 -8.27 21.78
C LEU A 126 0.47 -8.03 23.03
N GLU A 127 0.88 -9.10 23.67
CA GLU A 127 1.84 -9.06 24.78
C GLU A 127 3.27 -8.87 24.27
N ALA A 128 4.15 -8.37 25.14
CA ALA A 128 5.54 -8.15 24.76
C ALA A 128 6.25 -9.47 24.42
N GLY A 129 6.76 -9.57 23.19
CA GLY A 129 7.43 -10.78 22.68
C GLY A 129 6.47 -11.85 22.16
N GLU A 130 5.17 -11.56 22.06
CA GLU A 130 4.19 -12.43 21.42
C GLU A 130 4.29 -12.32 19.89
N ASP A 131 4.25 -13.48 19.23
CA ASP A 131 4.08 -13.59 17.78
C ASP A 131 2.63 -13.95 17.47
N LEU A 132 2.00 -13.20 16.55
CA LEU A 132 0.66 -13.49 16.06
C LEU A 132 0.72 -14.03 14.62
N ASN A 133 0.27 -15.26 14.43
CA ASN A 133 -0.02 -15.77 13.09
C ASN A 133 -1.37 -15.23 12.62
N LEU A 134 -1.37 -14.63 11.43
CA LEU A 134 -2.56 -14.02 10.84
C LEU A 134 -2.84 -14.63 9.46
N GLU A 135 -3.97 -15.31 9.35
CA GLU A 135 -4.51 -15.80 8.09
C GLU A 135 -5.70 -14.91 7.70
N ILE A 136 -5.63 -14.29 6.52
CA ILE A 136 -6.69 -13.48 5.95
C ILE A 136 -7.13 -14.12 4.63
N VAL A 137 -8.32 -14.69 4.61
CA VAL A 137 -8.90 -15.29 3.41
C VAL A 137 -9.95 -14.35 2.83
N ILE A 138 -9.76 -14.00 1.57
CA ILE A 138 -10.65 -13.16 0.79
C ILE A 138 -11.13 -13.96 -0.40
N ASN A 139 -12.45 -14.02 -0.61
CA ASN A 139 -12.99 -14.64 -1.81
C ASN A 139 -12.60 -13.79 -3.04
N ALA A 140 -12.06 -14.42 -4.09
CA ALA A 140 -11.65 -13.75 -5.32
C ALA A 140 -12.79 -12.94 -5.97
N ASP A 141 -14.05 -13.37 -5.82
CA ASP A 141 -15.23 -12.66 -6.31
C ASP A 141 -15.38 -11.26 -5.68
N ALA A 142 -14.79 -11.03 -4.50
CA ALA A 142 -14.76 -9.71 -3.90
C ALA A 142 -14.01 -8.69 -4.78
N PHE A 143 -13.02 -9.12 -5.56
CA PHE A 143 -12.25 -8.24 -6.44
C PHE A 143 -12.92 -8.03 -7.82
N ASN A 144 -13.78 -8.96 -8.24
CA ASN A 144 -14.51 -8.84 -9.51
C ASN A 144 -15.62 -7.79 -9.48
N ASN A 145 -16.10 -7.44 -8.29
CA ASN A 145 -17.20 -6.49 -8.09
C ASN A 145 -16.72 -5.04 -7.84
N ALA A 146 -15.43 -4.76 -8.01
CA ALA A 146 -14.84 -3.47 -7.65
C ALA A 146 -14.70 -2.47 -8.82
N LEU A 147 -15.14 -2.85 -10.02
CA LEU A 147 -15.18 -2.00 -11.23
C LEU A 147 -16.62 -1.78 -11.71
#